data_AF-A0AB39VF38-F1
#
_entry.id   AF-A0AB39VF38-F1
#
_cell.length_a   1.000
_cell.length_b   1.000
_cell.length_c   1.000
_cell.angle_alpha   90.00
_cell.angle_beta   90.00
_cell.angle_gamma   90.00
#
_symmetry.space_group_name_H-M   'P 1'
#
loop_
_entity.id
_entity.type
_entity.pdbx_description
1 polymer ?
#
loop_
_entity_poly.entity_id
_entity_poly.type
_entity_poly.pdbx_seq_one_letter_code
_entity_poly.pdbx_strand_id
1 'polypeptide(L)'
;MLVLNMLAEAATAELTNIHNSNGLEENKKVAKRGGTIAGNTRKEIEADTGRSVITTKNAVDFSKLIEDVVKDIPDIVKNCKDKEKSKE
;
A
#
# COMPACT_ATOMS: atom_id res chain seq x y z
N MET A 1 -8.56 -0.40 0.28
CA MET A 1 -7.65 0.70 -0.11
C MET A 1 -6.37 0.62 0.74
N LEU A 2 -5.39 -0.21 0.35
CA LEU A 2 -4.16 -0.42 1.13
C LEU A 2 -2.98 0.39 0.60
N VAL A 3 -2.76 0.35 -0.73
CA VAL A 3 -1.65 1.04 -1.40
C VAL A 3 -1.73 2.55 -1.25
N LEU A 4 -2.92 3.14 -1.39
CA LEU A 4 -3.12 4.59 -1.21
C LEU A 4 -2.93 5.03 0.25
N ASN A 5 -3.18 4.15 1.23
CA ASN A 5 -2.93 4.45 2.63
C ASN A 5 -1.42 4.45 2.93
N MET A 6 -0.68 3.46 2.39
CA MET A 6 0.78 3.45 2.45
C MET A 6 1.39 4.67 1.74
N LEU A 7 0.83 5.11 0.61
CA LEU A 7 1.24 6.34 -0.06
C LEU A 7 1.00 7.58 0.82
N ALA A 8 -0.17 7.67 1.46
CA ALA A 8 -0.49 8.77 2.38
C ALA A 8 0.48 8.80 3.57
N GLU A 9 0.82 7.63 4.13
CA GLU A 9 1.74 7.46 5.23
C GLU A 9 3.18 7.85 4.84
N ALA A 10 3.68 7.31 3.71
CA ALA A 10 4.98 7.64 3.17
C ALA A 10 5.10 9.14 2.87
N ALA A 11 4.09 9.72 2.21
CA ALA A 11 4.06 11.15 1.91
C ALA A 11 4.05 11.99 3.20
N THR A 12 3.28 11.59 4.23
CA THR A 12 3.25 12.29 5.52
C THR A 12 4.58 12.19 6.24
N ALA A 13 5.24 11.02 6.22
CA ALA A 13 6.56 10.81 6.83
C ALA A 13 7.63 11.66 6.13
N GLU A 14 7.61 11.68 4.79
CA GLU A 14 8.53 12.49 4.00
C GLU A 14 8.32 13.99 4.24
N LEU A 15 7.05 14.45 4.28
CA LEU A 15 6.69 15.82 4.64
C LEU A 15 7.16 16.19 6.06
N THR A 16 7.01 15.28 7.01
CA THR A 16 7.46 15.46 8.40
C THR A 16 8.97 15.66 8.45
N ASN A 17 9.72 14.82 7.72
CA ASN A 17 11.18 14.88 7.65
C ASN A 17 11.68 16.18 6.99
N ILE A 18 11.07 16.59 5.87
CA ILE A 18 11.45 17.82 5.16
C ILE A 18 11.15 19.06 5.99
N HIS A 19 9.98 19.11 6.62
CA HIS A 19 9.53 20.29 7.34
C HIS A 19 9.97 20.32 8.81
N ASN A 20 10.71 19.32 9.30
CA ASN A 20 11.04 19.15 10.72
C ASN A 20 9.82 19.40 11.62
N SER A 21 8.68 18.84 11.21
CA SER A 21 7.40 19.11 11.85
C SER A 21 7.41 18.50 13.24
N ASN A 22 7.31 19.35 14.26
CA ASN A 22 7.38 18.96 15.65
C ASN A 22 6.11 19.38 16.39
N GLY A 23 5.53 18.44 17.15
CA GLY A 23 4.33 18.67 17.94
C GLY A 23 3.01 18.52 17.16
N LEU A 24 1.90 18.68 17.88
CA LEU A 24 0.58 18.27 17.42
C LEU A 24 0.05 19.09 16.23
N GLU A 25 0.23 20.40 16.26
CA GLU A 25 -0.34 21.30 15.25
C GLU A 25 0.39 21.22 13.90
N GLU A 26 1.70 20.99 13.91
CA GLU A 26 2.44 20.74 12.68
C GLU A 26 2.14 19.33 12.13
N ASN A 27 2.06 18.32 13.00
CA ASN A 27 1.68 16.96 12.62
C ASN A 27 0.30 16.91 11.96
N LYS A 28 -0.68 17.70 12.44
CA LYS A 28 -1.98 17.84 11.76
C LYS A 28 -1.86 18.41 10.34
N LYS A 29 -0.99 19.41 10.15
CA LYS A 29 -0.79 20.05 8.83
C LYS A 29 -0.16 19.09 7.83
N VAL A 30 0.88 18.34 8.23
CA VAL A 30 1.53 17.36 7.36
C VAL A 30 0.63 16.16 7.08
N ALA A 31 -0.14 15.68 8.06
CA ALA A 31 -1.12 14.60 7.85
C ALA A 31 -2.21 15.02 6.85
N LYS A 32 -2.71 16.26 6.95
CA LYS A 32 -3.68 16.81 5.99
C LYS A 32 -3.08 16.90 4.57
N ARG A 33 -1.81 17.29 4.46
CA ARG A 33 -1.09 17.31 3.17
C ARG A 33 -0.89 15.91 2.60
N GLY A 34 -0.40 14.95 3.38
CA GLY A 34 -0.22 13.57 2.93
C GLY A 34 -1.53 12.92 2.49
N GLY A 35 -2.62 13.16 3.23
CA GLY A 35 -3.96 12.74 2.82
C GLY A 35 -4.45 13.41 1.53
N THR A 36 -4.12 14.69 1.32
CA THR A 36 -4.45 15.41 0.07
C THR A 36 -3.70 14.82 -1.12
N ILE A 37 -2.42 14.50 -0.98
CA ILE A 37 -1.58 13.88 -2.03
C ILE A 37 -2.15 12.52 -2.41
N ALA A 38 -2.44 11.66 -1.43
CA ALA A 38 -3.05 10.36 -1.70
C ALA A 38 -4.45 10.48 -2.32
N GLY A 39 -5.24 11.46 -1.88
CA GLY A 39 -6.55 11.76 -2.45
C GLY A 39 -6.51 12.21 -3.90
N ASN A 40 -5.51 13.02 -4.27
CA ASN A 40 -5.29 13.44 -5.66
C ASN A 40 -4.81 12.28 -6.53
N THR A 41 -3.85 11.50 -6.04
CA THR A 41 -3.34 10.31 -6.73
C THR A 41 -4.47 9.33 -7.02
N ARG A 42 -5.37 9.11 -6.05
CA ARG A 42 -6.58 8.31 -6.27
C ARG A 42 -7.42 8.84 -7.43
N LYS A 43 -7.70 10.15 -7.45
CA LYS A 43 -8.53 10.77 -8.51
C LYS A 43 -7.88 10.64 -9.88
N GLU A 44 -6.57 10.83 -9.99
CA GLU A 44 -5.83 10.63 -11.24
C GLU A 44 -5.95 9.18 -11.72
N ILE A 45 -5.72 8.21 -10.84
CA ILE A 45 -5.86 6.79 -11.19
C ILE A 45 -7.29 6.46 -11.64
N GLU A 46 -8.32 6.98 -10.96
CA GLU A 46 -9.72 6.75 -11.35
C GLU A 46 -10.06 7.40 -12.69
N ALA A 47 -9.51 8.59 -12.96
CA ALA A 47 -9.71 9.29 -14.22
C ALA A 47 -9.06 8.54 -15.39
N ASP A 48 -7.83 8.05 -15.21
CA ASP A 48 -7.09 7.34 -16.25
C ASP A 48 -7.64 5.93 -16.50
N THR A 49 -8.04 5.23 -15.43
CA THR A 49 -8.52 3.84 -15.55
C THR A 49 -10.02 3.73 -15.78
N GLY A 50 -10.78 4.80 -15.56
CA GLY A 50 -12.25 4.80 -15.60
C GLY A 50 -12.90 3.91 -14.54
N ARG A 51 -12.13 3.42 -13.56
CA ARG A 51 -12.57 2.44 -12.55
C ARG A 51 -12.28 2.95 -11.15
N SER A 52 -13.20 2.69 -10.21
CA SER A 52 -12.99 2.99 -8.80
C SER A 52 -11.80 2.20 -8.24
N VAL A 53 -10.80 2.89 -7.68
CA VAL A 53 -9.69 2.26 -6.93
C VAL A 53 -10.11 1.97 -5.47
N ILE A 54 -11.27 2.47 -5.06
CA ILE A 54 -11.87 2.19 -3.76
C ILE A 54 -12.62 0.86 -3.86
N THR A 55 -12.07 -0.15 -3.20
CA THR A 55 -12.75 -1.43 -2.95
C THR A 55 -13.31 -1.46 -1.55
N THR A 56 -14.58 -1.87 -1.42
CA THR A 56 -15.27 -2.16 -0.16
C THR A 56 -14.93 -3.53 0.43
N LYS A 57 -14.14 -4.36 -0.28
CA LYS A 57 -13.68 -5.65 0.25
C LYS A 57 -12.66 -5.43 1.37
N ASN A 58 -12.87 -6.12 2.49
CA ASN A 58 -11.99 -6.08 3.65
C ASN A 58 -10.61 -6.66 3.28
N ALA A 59 -9.55 -6.20 3.96
CA ALA A 59 -8.18 -6.67 3.70
C ALA A 59 -8.01 -8.20 3.83
N VAL A 60 -8.83 -8.85 4.65
CA VAL A 60 -8.86 -10.31 4.84
C VAL A 60 -9.24 -11.06 3.55
N ASP A 61 -10.13 -10.49 2.73
CA ASP A 61 -10.53 -11.09 1.45
C ASP A 61 -9.44 -10.94 0.38
N PHE A 62 -8.57 -9.95 0.52
CA PHE A 62 -7.45 -9.75 -0.39
C PHE A 62 -6.36 -10.82 -0.18
N SER A 63 -6.04 -11.17 1.08
CA SER A 63 -5.09 -12.26 1.36
C SER A 63 -5.57 -13.59 0.78
N LYS A 64 -6.86 -13.91 0.92
CA LYS A 64 -7.46 -15.10 0.30
C LYS A 64 -7.39 -15.06 -1.23
N LEU A 65 -7.68 -13.91 -1.84
CA LEU A 65 -7.57 -13.75 -3.30
C LEU A 65 -6.13 -13.94 -3.80
N ILE A 66 -5.14 -13.42 -3.06
CA ILE A 66 -3.73 -13.63 -3.39
C ILE A 66 -3.32 -15.09 -3.19
N GLU A 67 -3.79 -15.75 -2.12
CA GLU A 67 -3.57 -17.18 -1.90
C GLU A 67 -4.17 -18.04 -3.02
N ASP A 68 -5.37 -17.70 -3.50
CA ASP A 68 -6.05 -18.42 -4.58
C ASP A 68 -5.32 -18.22 -5.92
N VAL A 69 -4.88 -17.00 -6.24
CA VAL A 69 -4.06 -16.71 -7.44
C VAL A 69 -2.69 -17.40 -7.40
N VAL A 70 -2.07 -17.49 -6.21
CA VAL A 70 -0.78 -18.18 -6.03
C VAL A 70 -0.94 -19.70 -6.12
N LYS A 71 -2.09 -20.27 -5.72
CA LYS A 71 -2.39 -21.71 -5.89
C LYS A 71 -2.61 -22.09 -7.34
N ASP A 72 -3.17 -21.19 -8.16
CA ASP A 72 -3.46 -21.44 -9.57
C ASP A 72 -2.24 -21.27 -10.49
N ILE A 73 -1.08 -20.85 -9.95
CA ILE A 73 0.22 -20.84 -10.66
C ILE A 73 1.12 -21.94 -10.06
N PRO A 74 1.00 -23.21 -10.54
CA PRO A 74 1.71 -24.33 -9.95
C PRO A 74 3.24 -24.29 -10.09
N ASP A 75 3.79 -23.46 -11.00
CA ASP A 75 5.20 -23.61 -11.42
C ASP A 75 6.20 -22.58 -10.85
N ILE A 76 5.78 -21.56 -10.08
CA ILE A 76 6.72 -20.56 -9.53
C ILE A 76 7.14 -20.88 -8.08
N VAL A 77 6.26 -21.51 -7.29
CA VAL A 77 6.50 -21.73 -5.84
C VAL A 77 7.46 -22.90 -5.56
N LYS A 78 7.67 -23.80 -6.53
CA LYS A 78 8.52 -24.98 -6.32
C LYS A 78 10.01 -24.66 -6.13
N ASN A 79 10.48 -23.51 -6.62
CA ASN A 79 11.89 -23.10 -6.48
C ASN A 79 12.25 -22.41 -5.14
N CYS A 80 11.29 -22.14 -4.24
CA CYS A 80 11.58 -21.46 -2.97
C CYS A 80 11.74 -22.39 -1.76
N LYS A 81 11.32 -23.67 -1.82
CA LYS A 81 11.40 -24.58 -0.65
C LYS A 81 12.68 -25.42 -0.58
N ASP A 82 13.49 -25.47 -1.64
CA ASP A 82 14.67 -26.34 -1.66
C ASP A 82 15.95 -25.69 -1.09
N LYS A 83 15.93 -24.39 -0.73
CA LYS A 83 17.12 -23.69 -0.19
C LYS A 83 17.24 -23.66 1.34
N GLU A 84 16.35 -24.30 2.10
CA GLU A 84 16.42 -24.39 3.56
C GLU A 84 16.78 -25.80 4.10
N LYS A 85 17.21 -26.72 3.24
CA LYS A 85 17.71 -28.05 3.65
C LYS A 85 19.19 -28.32 3.30
N SER A 86 20.03 -27.28 3.31
CA SER A 86 21.48 -27.47 3.30
C SER A 86 22.16 -26.41 4.17
N LYS A 87 22.13 -26.67 5.48
CA LYS A 87 23.14 -26.31 6.48
C LYS A 87 22.72 -27.00 7.77
N GLU A 88 22.91 -28.32 7.76
CA GLU A 88 23.38 -29.03 8.95
C GLU A 88 24.85 -28.67 9.17
#